data_AF-A0A5B9W3Y0-F1
#
_entry.id   AF-A0A5B9W3Y0-F1
#
_cell.length_a   1.000
_cell.length_b   1.000
_cell.length_c   1.000
_cell.angle_alpha   90.00
_cell.angle_beta   90.00
_cell.angle_gamma   90.00
#
_symmetry.space_group_name_H-M   'P 1'
#
loop_
_entity.id
_entity.type
_entity.pdbx_description
1 polymer ?
#
loop_
_entity_poly.entity_id
_entity_poly.type
_entity_poly.pdbx_seq_one_letter_code
_entity_poly.pdbx_strand_id
1 'polypeptide(L)'
;MIDPGPLHPQGEARLAELTEEITGRLLAGESFDAESYLARHPSCAGPILDLLPTIHDLADLGRTLASGRRRPAPRPAQPPRREGPLP
;
A
#
# COMPACT_ATOMS: atom_id res chain seq x y z
N MET A 1 -2.88 10.72 34.06
CA MET A 1 -2.70 11.58 32.87
C MET A 1 -1.27 11.36 32.42
N ILE A 2 -1.04 10.45 31.46
CA ILE A 2 0.33 10.19 30.97
C ILE A 2 0.64 11.32 30.00
N ASP A 3 1.64 12.11 30.33
CA ASP A 3 2.25 13.12 29.47
C ASP A 3 3.00 12.38 28.37
N PRO A 4 2.59 12.45 27.08
CA PRO A 4 3.42 11.96 26.01
C PRO A 4 4.54 12.97 25.82
N GLY A 5 5.59 12.84 26.64
CA GLY A 5 6.81 13.60 26.46
C GLY A 5 7.29 13.46 25.02
N PRO A 6 7.88 14.52 24.44
CA PRO A 6 8.26 14.54 23.03
C PRO A 6 9.09 13.31 22.72
N LEU A 7 8.71 12.59 21.67
CA LEU A 7 9.49 11.48 21.15
C LEU A 7 10.92 12.00 21.00
N HIS A 8 11.89 11.33 21.64
CA HIS A 8 13.29 11.70 21.46
C HIS A 8 13.58 11.78 19.94
N PRO A 9 14.36 12.74 19.45
CA PRO A 9 14.53 12.98 18.01
C PRO A 9 15.03 11.72 17.24
N GLN A 10 15.71 10.81 17.94
CA GLN A 10 16.12 9.50 17.43
C GLN A 10 14.94 8.54 17.20
N GLY A 11 13.93 8.59 18.06
CA GLY A 11 12.69 7.82 17.94
C GLY A 11 11.77 8.34 16.82
N GLU A 12 11.72 9.66 16.62
CA GLU A 12 10.97 10.26 15.50
C GLU A 12 11.60 9.90 14.14
N ALA A 13 12.92 10.03 14.02
CA ALA A 13 13.64 9.62 12.82
C ALA A 13 13.41 8.14 12.51
N ARG A 14 13.47 7.28 13.53
CA ARG A 14 13.24 5.85 13.36
C ARG A 14 11.80 5.52 12.97
N LEU A 15 10.83 6.23 13.54
CA LEU A 15 9.42 6.08 13.17
C LEU A 15 9.16 6.50 11.72
N ALA A 16 9.78 7.58 11.26
CA ALA A 16 9.68 8.03 9.87
C ALA A 16 10.25 6.98 8.90
N GLU A 17 11.47 6.47 9.16
CA GLU A 17 12.08 5.39 8.36
C GLU A 17 11.17 4.16 8.24
N LEU A 18 10.60 3.72 9.37
CA LEU A 18 9.72 2.56 9.39
C LEU A 18 8.42 2.84 8.64
N THR A 19 7.86 4.04 8.76
CA THR A 19 6.65 4.45 8.04
C THR A 19 6.88 4.43 6.53
N GLU A 20 8.02 4.94 6.07
CA GLU A 20 8.40 4.91 4.65
C GLU A 20 8.57 3.48 4.14
N GLU A 21 9.25 2.63 4.90
CA GLU A 21 9.45 1.23 4.51
C GLU A 21 8.12 0.47 4.38
N ILE A 22 7.23 0.61 5.38
CA ILE A 22 5.90 -0.01 5.37
C ILE A 22 5.09 0.47 4.17
N THR A 23 5.07 1.78 3.94
CA THR A 23 4.34 2.39 2.82
C THR A 23 4.86 1.87 1.49
N GLY A 24 6.18 1.76 1.31
CA GLY A 24 6.80 1.24 0.10
C GLY A 24 6.38 -0.20 -0.21
N ARG A 25 6.44 -1.09 0.79
CA ARG A 25 6.01 -2.49 0.66
C ARG A 25 4.53 -2.59 0.27
N LEU A 26 3.67 -1.85 0.96
CA LEU A 26 2.23 -1.89 0.70
C LEU A 26 1.90 -1.33 -0.69
N LEU A 27 2.56 -0.27 -1.16
CA LEU A 27 2.37 0.25 -2.52
C LEU A 27 2.82 -0.74 -3.59
N ALA A 28 3.88 -1.51 -3.32
CA ALA A 28 4.35 -2.59 -4.20
C ALA A 28 3.42 -3.82 -4.20
N GLY A 29 2.45 -3.89 -3.28
CA GLY A 29 1.58 -5.06 -3.08
C GLY A 29 2.26 -6.21 -2.36
N GLU A 30 3.37 -5.94 -1.66
CA GLU A 30 4.05 -6.92 -0.83
C GLU A 30 3.28 -7.16 0.48
N SER A 31 3.38 -8.38 1.01
CA SER A 31 2.82 -8.71 2.31
C SER A 31 3.61 -8.03 3.43
N PHE A 32 2.89 -7.42 4.37
CA PHE A 32 3.46 -6.82 5.56
C PHE A 32 3.01 -7.61 6.80
N ASP A 33 3.97 -8.15 7.56
CA ASP A 33 3.73 -8.79 8.85
C ASP A 33 4.01 -7.79 9.98
N ALA A 34 2.93 -7.23 10.53
CA ALA A 34 3.00 -6.24 11.59
C ALA A 34 3.63 -6.79 12.87
N GLU A 35 3.30 -8.01 13.30
CA GLU A 35 3.81 -8.56 14.56
C GLU A 35 5.33 -8.75 14.52
N SER A 36 5.84 -9.35 13.44
CA SER A 36 7.30 -9.52 13.24
C SER A 36 8.03 -8.18 13.09
N TYR A 37 7.36 -7.13 12.61
CA TYR A 37 7.93 -5.78 12.54
C TYR A 37 8.02 -5.12 13.91
N LEU A 38 6.95 -5.19 14.69
CA LEU A 38 6.83 -4.58 16.00
C LEU A 38 7.77 -5.26 17.02
N ALA A 39 7.93 -6.58 16.93
CA ALA A 39 8.87 -7.34 17.77
C ALA A 39 10.33 -6.87 17.60
N ARG A 40 10.71 -6.41 16.39
CA ARG A 40 12.05 -5.86 16.11
C ARG A 40 12.19 -4.39 16.50
N HIS A 41 11.09 -3.67 16.65
CA HIS A 41 11.07 -2.22 16.91
C HIS A 41 10.09 -1.85 18.04
N PRO A 42 10.30 -2.38 19.27
CA PRO A 42 9.34 -2.19 20.37
C PRO A 42 9.17 -0.72 20.76
N SER A 43 10.20 0.11 20.62
CA SER A 43 10.14 1.55 20.92
C SER A 43 9.20 2.34 20.00
N CYS A 44 8.90 1.81 18.81
CA CYS A 44 8.03 2.45 17.82
C CYS A 44 6.66 1.75 17.75
N ALA A 45 6.40 0.76 18.59
CA ALA A 45 5.28 -0.16 18.38
C ALA A 45 3.91 0.53 18.48
N GLY A 46 3.69 1.35 19.51
CA GLY A 46 2.45 2.11 19.67
C GLY A 46 2.18 3.04 18.49
N PRO A 47 3.09 3.99 18.20
CA PRO A 47 2.91 4.91 17.07
C PRO A 47 2.72 4.21 15.71
N ILE A 48 3.40 3.09 15.45
CA ILE A 48 3.20 2.32 14.22
C ILE A 48 1.82 1.67 14.17
N LEU A 49 1.37 1.06 15.27
CA LEU A 49 0.02 0.49 15.34
C LEU A 49 -1.06 1.54 15.10
N ASP A 50 -0.87 2.75 15.61
CA ASP A 50 -1.80 3.87 15.40
C ASP A 50 -1.80 4.35 13.94
N LEU A 51 -0.65 4.40 13.28
CA LEU A 51 -0.53 4.86 11.89
C LEU A 51 -0.92 3.80 10.85
N LEU A 52 -0.75 2.52 11.15
CA LEU A 52 -0.90 1.41 10.20
C LEU A 52 -2.22 1.44 9.40
N PRO A 53 -3.40 1.66 10.02
CA PRO A 53 -4.66 1.75 9.28
C PRO A 53 -4.63 2.84 8.21
N THR A 54 -4.13 4.03 8.58
CA THR A 54 -4.01 5.17 7.67
C THR A 54 -3.06 4.86 6.50
N ILE A 55 -1.92 4.23 6.77
CA ILE A 55 -0.96 3.84 5.74
C ILE A 55 -1.61 2.82 4.78
N HIS A 56 -2.39 1.87 5.30
CA HIS A 56 -3.09 0.87 4.50
C HIS A 56 -4.09 1.52 3.54
N ASP A 57 -4.92 2.45 4.03
CA ASP A 57 -5.91 3.16 3.21
C ASP A 57 -5.23 3.98 2.10
N LEU A 58 -4.15 4.69 2.44
CA LEU A 58 -3.39 5.48 1.46
C LEU A 58 -2.69 4.60 0.42
N ALA A 59 -2.14 3.46 0.83
CA ALA A 59 -1.51 2.53 -0.09
C ALA A 59 -2.55 1.91 -1.04
N ASP A 60 -3.73 1.55 -0.54
CA ASP A 60 -4.81 1.01 -1.38
C ASP A 60 -5.33 2.03 -2.40
N LEU A 61 -5.50 3.28 -1.97
CA LEU A 61 -5.82 4.39 -2.88
C LEU A 61 -4.72 4.58 -3.93
N GLY A 62 -3.45 4.59 -3.53
CA GLY A 62 -2.30 4.74 -4.43
C GLY A 62 -2.25 3.65 -5.48
N ARG A 63 -2.44 2.39 -5.08
CA ARG A 63 -2.52 1.24 -6.00
C ARG A 63 -3.71 1.37 -6.95
N THR A 64 -4.87 1.77 -6.46
CA THR A 64 -6.07 1.98 -7.29
C THR A 64 -5.84 3.04 -8.36
N LEU A 65 -5.23 4.18 -7.99
CA LEU A 65 -4.89 5.25 -8.92
C LEU A 65 -3.82 4.83 -9.95
N ALA A 66 -2.83 4.04 -9.54
CA ALA A 66 -1.84 3.47 -10.45
C ALA A 66 -2.47 2.46 -11.43
N SER A 67 -3.44 1.66 -10.96
CA SER A 67 -4.15 0.65 -11.73
C SER A 67 -5.14 1.26 -12.73
N GLY A 68 -5.84 2.34 -12.35
CA GLY A 68 -6.79 3.06 -13.20
C GLY A 68 -6.17 3.72 -14.44
N ARG A 69 -4.84 3.91 -14.46
CA ARG A 69 -4.11 4.34 -15.66
C ARG A 69 -3.90 3.22 -16.69
N ARG A 70 -4.08 1.94 -16.32
CA ARG A 70 -4.16 0.85 -17.31
C ARG A 70 -5.52 0.90 -17.98
N ARG A 71 -5.65 1.78 -18.98
CA ARG A 71 -6.75 1.74 -19.95
C ARG A 71 -6.93 0.27 -20.38
N PRO A 72 -8.14 -0.31 -20.31
CA PRO A 72 -8.35 -1.65 -20.84
C PRO A 72 -7.87 -1.62 -22.28
N ALA A 73 -6.98 -2.55 -22.65
CA ALA A 73 -6.56 -2.68 -24.03
C ALA A 73 -7.85 -2.78 -24.88
N PRO A 74 -7.97 -2.02 -25.98
CA PRO A 74 -9.13 -2.14 -26.85
C PRO A 74 -9.25 -3.63 -27.21
N ARG A 75 -10.40 -4.21 -26.85
CA ARG A 75 -10.75 -5.60 -27.16
C ARG A 75 -10.41 -5.80 -28.64
N PRO A 76 -9.56 -6.79 -29.01
CA PRO A 76 -9.24 -7.03 -30.41
C PRO A 76 -10.58 -7.19 -31.14
N ALA A 77 -10.82 -6.30 -32.10
CA ALA A 77 -12.03 -6.30 -32.89
C ALA A 77 -12.19 -7.71 -33.46
N GLN A 78 -13.26 -8.40 -33.08
CA GLN A 78 -13.56 -9.70 -33.67
C GLN A 78 -13.60 -9.52 -35.18
N PRO A 79 -12.87 -10.33 -35.95
CA PRO A 79 -12.96 -10.26 -37.40
C PRO A 79 -14.42 -10.50 -37.81
N PRO A 80 -14.91 -9.80 -38.85
CA PRO A 80 -16.29 -9.96 -39.30
C PRO A 80 -16.55 -11.44 -39.57
N ARG A 81 -17.60 -11.98 -38.95
CA ARG A 81 -18.06 -13.34 -39.23
C ARG A 81 -18.31 -13.40 -40.73
N ARG A 82 -17.58 -14.28 -41.42
CA ARG A 82 -17.86 -14.61 -42.82
C ARG A 82 -19.26 -15.20 -42.87
N GLU A 83 -20.24 -14.39 -43.22
CA GLU A 83 -21.55 -14.85 -43.67
C GLU A 83 -21.29 -15.70 -44.92
N GLY A 84 -21.43 -17.02 -44.77
CA GLY A 84 -21.36 -17.96 -45.87
C GLY A 84 -22.54 -17.75 -46.82
N PRO A 85 -22.39 -18.10 -48.11
CA PRO A 85 -23.43 -17.87 -49.09
C PRO A 85 -24.66 -18.73 -48.78
N LEU A 86 -25.83 -18.10 -48.81
CA LEU A 86 -27.14 -18.76 -48.71
C LEU A 86 -27.37 -19.66 -49.95
N PRO A 87 -28.04 -20.83 -49.78
CA PRO A 87 -28.31 -21.79 -50.85
C PRO A 87 -29.36 -21.32 -51.86
#